data_AF-A0A2S4KG31-F1
#
_entry.id   AF-A0A2S4KG31-F1
#
_cell.length_a   1.000
_cell.length_b   1.000
_cell.length_c   1.000
_cell.angle_alpha   90.00
_cell.angle_beta   90.00
_cell.angle_gamma   90.00
#
_symmetry.space_group_name_H-M   'P 1'
#
loop_
_entity.id
_entity.type
_entity.pdbx_description
1 polymer ?
#
loop_
_entity_poly.entity_id
_entity_poly.type
_entity_poly.pdbx_seq_one_letter_code
_entity_poly.pdbx_strand_id
1 'polypeptide(L)'
;MRRTSTSHRSLRRIALFAGVPLNAFLVIVLGGSFALVARMYWFLPTTIIMWWIAKWATKRDPHWMNLLETYIYEGNVYDSLPRAKIWIKRVKGWGKGIPW
;
A
#
# COMPACT_ATOMS: atom_id res chain seq x y z
N MET A 1 -27.82 10.52 -20.93
CA MET A 1 -27.13 10.69 -19.64
C MET A 1 -27.04 9.34 -18.92
N ARG A 2 -25.86 8.73 -18.85
CA ARG A 2 -25.68 7.37 -18.28
C ARG A 2 -25.61 7.47 -16.75
N ARG A 3 -26.68 7.10 -16.04
CA ARG A 3 -26.70 7.01 -14.57
C ARG A 3 -25.78 5.87 -14.13
N THR A 4 -24.53 6.19 -13.78
CA THR A 4 -23.66 5.26 -13.06
C THR A 4 -24.15 5.19 -11.62
N SER A 5 -24.80 4.07 -11.26
CA SER A 5 -25.26 3.76 -9.92
C SER A 5 -24.15 3.97 -8.87
N THR A 6 -24.44 4.78 -7.85
CA THR A 6 -23.58 5.00 -6.68
C THR A 6 -23.25 3.69 -5.95
N SER A 7 -24.11 2.68 -6.06
CA SER A 7 -23.97 1.36 -5.44
C SER A 7 -22.81 0.54 -6.02
N HIS A 8 -22.46 0.71 -7.29
CA HIS A 8 -21.28 0.04 -7.87
C HIS A 8 -19.95 0.62 -7.36
N ARG A 9 -19.98 1.88 -6.87
CA ARG A 9 -18.78 2.59 -6.44
C ARG A 9 -18.37 2.24 -5.00
N SER A 10 -19.30 1.79 -4.16
CA SER A 10 -19.01 1.30 -2.80
C SER A 10 -18.40 -0.10 -2.81
N LEU A 11 -18.87 -0.99 -3.70
CA LEU A 11 -18.35 -2.37 -3.85
C LEU A 11 -16.88 -2.45 -4.29
N ARG A 12 -16.33 -1.39 -4.90
CA ARG A 12 -14.91 -1.31 -5.31
C ARG A 12 -14.01 -0.62 -4.29
N ARG A 13 -14.54 -0.13 -3.17
CA ARG A 13 -13.68 0.50 -2.16
C ARG A 13 -12.96 -0.57 -1.37
N ILE A 14 -11.64 -0.43 -1.30
CA ILE A 14 -10.78 -1.28 -0.47
C ILE A 14 -11.21 -1.09 0.99
N ALA A 15 -11.37 -2.20 1.71
CA ALA A 15 -11.62 -2.16 3.14
C ALA A 15 -10.40 -1.57 3.85
N LEU A 16 -10.57 -0.40 4.45
CA LEU A 16 -9.53 0.29 5.21
C LEU A 16 -9.77 0.08 6.71
N PHE A 17 -8.71 -0.24 7.44
CA PHE A 17 -8.72 -0.36 8.89
C PHE A 17 -8.18 0.92 9.50
N ALA A 18 -8.97 1.59 10.34
CA ALA A 18 -8.64 2.89 10.93
C ALA A 18 -8.17 3.95 9.90
N GLY A 19 -8.63 3.87 8.65
CA GLY A 19 -8.27 4.77 7.56
C GLY A 19 -6.97 4.42 6.82
N VAL A 20 -6.45 3.21 6.98
CA VAL A 20 -5.19 2.70 6.41
C VAL A 20 -5.41 1.27 5.84
N PRO A 21 -4.71 0.82 4.79
CA PRO A 21 -4.81 -0.58 4.34
C PRO A 21 -4.39 -1.56 5.43
N LEU A 22 -5.02 -2.74 5.46
CA LEU A 22 -4.83 -3.77 6.50
C LEU A 22 -3.35 -4.09 6.75
N ASN A 23 -2.58 -4.32 5.69
CA ASN A 23 -1.15 -4.67 5.79
C ASN A 23 -0.36 -3.59 6.54
N ALA A 24 -0.61 -2.32 6.23
CA ALA A 24 0.06 -1.21 6.89
C ALA A 24 -0.36 -1.04 8.35
N PHE A 25 -1.65 -1.27 8.64
CA PHE A 25 -2.15 -1.28 10.01
C PHE A 25 -1.48 -2.38 10.84
N LEU A 26 -1.36 -3.60 10.30
CA LEU A 26 -0.69 -4.72 10.97
C LEU A 26 0.78 -4.43 11.27
N VAL A 27 1.51 -3.84 10.34
CA VAL A 27 2.93 -3.45 10.55
C VAL A 27 3.06 -2.47 11.73
N ILE A 28 2.18 -1.48 11.81
CA ILE A 28 2.23 -0.48 12.90
C ILE A 28 1.88 -1.12 14.25
N VAL A 29 0.82 -1.94 14.30
CA VAL A 29 0.38 -2.59 15.54
C VAL A 29 1.42 -3.60 16.02
N LEU A 30 1.97 -4.42 15.12
CA LEU A 30 3.03 -5.37 15.46
C LEU A 30 4.27 -4.63 15.95
N GLY A 31 4.72 -3.60 15.22
CA GLY A 31 5.86 -2.76 15.64
C GLY A 31 5.65 -2.13 17.01
N GLY A 32 4.44 -1.63 17.29
CA GLY A 32 4.07 -1.10 18.61
C GLY A 32 4.07 -2.17 19.71
N SER A 33 3.53 -3.35 19.42
CA SER A 33 3.52 -4.46 20.38
C SER A 33 4.93 -4.93 20.72
N PHE A 34 5.83 -5.02 19.73
CA PHE A 34 7.24 -5.33 19.94
C PHE A 34 7.94 -4.26 20.80
N ALA A 35 7.69 -2.98 20.55
CA ALA A 35 8.25 -1.90 21.35
C ALA A 35 7.82 -1.98 22.83
N LEU A 36 6.57 -2.37 23.11
CA LEU A 36 6.08 -2.60 24.47
C LEU A 36 6.79 -3.77 25.14
N VAL A 37 6.92 -4.91 24.45
CA VAL A 37 7.61 -6.10 24.97
C VAL A 37 9.08 -5.81 25.24
N ALA A 38 9.74 -5.06 24.36
CA ALA A 38 11.12 -4.62 24.52
C ALA A 38 11.31 -3.53 25.60
N ARG A 39 10.23 -3.08 26.27
CA ARG A 39 10.22 -1.97 27.25
C ARG A 39 10.76 -0.66 26.67
N MET A 40 10.70 -0.49 25.36
CA MET A 40 11.12 0.72 24.65
C MET A 40 9.95 1.69 24.54
N TYR A 41 9.49 2.21 25.68
CA TYR A 41 8.33 3.11 25.73
C TYR A 41 8.52 4.39 24.92
N TRP A 42 9.78 4.82 24.75
CA TRP A 42 10.13 5.96 23.90
C TRP A 42 9.80 5.76 22.41
N PHE A 43 9.60 4.51 21.99
CA PHE A 43 9.22 4.20 20.62
C PHE A 43 7.70 4.34 20.39
N LEU A 44 6.87 4.39 21.44
CA LEU A 44 5.42 4.52 21.30
C LEU A 44 4.99 5.77 20.51
N PRO A 45 5.54 6.97 20.74
CA PRO A 45 5.23 8.15 19.93
C PRO A 45 5.53 7.94 18.43
N THR A 46 6.56 7.16 18.10
CA THR A 46 6.90 6.92 16.68
C THR A 46 5.84 6.08 15.97
N THR A 47 5.15 5.18 16.67
CA THR A 47 4.03 4.42 16.09
C THR A 47 2.86 5.32 15.71
N ILE A 48 2.59 6.38 16.50
CA ILE A 48 1.58 7.39 16.21
C ILE A 48 1.98 8.19 14.96
N ILE A 49 3.25 8.59 14.87
CA ILE A 49 3.79 9.30 13.70
C ILE A 49 3.68 8.42 12.44
N MET A 50 4.08 7.14 12.53
CA MET A 50 3.94 6.18 11.43
C MET A 50 2.48 6.02 10.99
N TRP A 51 1.54 5.93 11.93
CA TRP A 51 0.12 5.87 11.60
C TRP A 51 -0.36 7.11 10.85
N TRP A 52 0.10 8.29 11.27
CA TRP A 52 -0.27 9.54 10.60
C TRP A 52 0.25 9.59 9.16
N ILE A 53 1.49 9.17 8.93
CA ILE A 53 2.09 9.05 7.60
C ILE A 53 1.33 8.02 6.76
N ALA A 54 1.04 6.85 7.31
CA ALA A 54 0.30 5.80 6.61
C ALA A 54 -1.11 6.26 6.22
N LYS A 55 -1.80 6.99 7.10
CA LYS A 55 -3.10 7.60 6.83
C LYS A 55 -3.02 8.65 5.73
N TRP A 56 -1.97 9.47 5.74
CA TRP A 56 -1.75 10.46 4.69
C TRP A 56 -1.44 9.82 3.33
N ALA A 57 -0.61 8.78 3.30
CA ALA A 57 -0.33 8.01 2.07
C ALA A 57 -1.60 7.35 1.52
N THR A 58 -2.42 6.78 2.40
CA THR A 58 -3.69 6.14 2.03
C THR A 58 -4.70 7.11 1.43
N LYS A 59 -4.69 8.38 1.87
CA LYS A 59 -5.53 9.43 1.24
C LYS A 59 -5.13 9.70 -0.20
N ARG A 60 -3.85 9.53 -0.56
CA ARG A 60 -3.34 9.77 -1.92
C ARG A 60 -3.57 8.58 -2.82
N ASP A 61 -3.19 7.39 -2.35
CA ASP A 61 -3.37 6.13 -3.07
C ASP A 61 -3.68 5.02 -2.06
N PRO A 62 -4.85 4.38 -2.10
CA PRO A 62 -5.18 3.30 -1.18
C PRO A 62 -4.41 1.98 -1.46
N HIS A 63 -3.71 1.87 -2.60
CA HIS A 63 -2.91 0.70 -2.98
C HIS A 63 -1.40 0.84 -2.71
N TRP A 64 -0.97 1.95 -2.09
CA TRP A 64 0.44 2.25 -1.86
C TRP A 64 1.22 1.12 -1.19
N MET A 65 0.61 0.42 -0.22
CA MET A 65 1.29 -0.64 0.52
C MET A 65 1.56 -1.87 -0.36
N ASN A 66 0.61 -2.25 -1.23
CA ASN A 66 0.82 -3.36 -2.17
C ASN A 66 1.92 -3.01 -3.18
N LEU A 67 1.99 -1.74 -3.62
CA LEU A 67 3.05 -1.27 -4.51
C LEU A 67 4.41 -1.31 -3.82
N LEU A 68 4.48 -0.92 -2.54
CA LEU A 68 5.70 -0.96 -1.73
C LEU A 68 6.16 -2.40 -1.49
N GLU A 69 5.24 -3.30 -1.16
CA GLU A 69 5.54 -4.72 -1.01
C GLU A 69 6.10 -5.31 -2.32
N THR A 70 5.44 -5.02 -3.44
CA THR A 70 5.92 -5.45 -4.77
C THR A 70 7.31 -4.87 -5.08
N TYR A 71 7.56 -3.61 -4.72
CA TYR A 71 8.86 -2.98 -4.89
C TYR A 71 9.97 -3.69 -4.10
N ILE A 72 9.70 -4.06 -2.84
CA ILE A 72 10.67 -4.74 -1.98
C ILE A 72 10.98 -6.14 -2.51
N TYR A 73 9.96 -6.90 -2.92
CA TYR A 73 10.15 -8.26 -3.41
C TYR A 73 10.73 -8.33 -4.82
N GLU A 74 10.37 -7.39 -5.68
CA GLU A 74 10.75 -7.40 -7.08
C GLU A 74 11.58 -6.15 -7.37
N GLY A 75 12.84 -6.19 -6.94
CA GLY A 75 13.81 -5.10 -7.12
C GLY A 75 14.01 -4.65 -8.58
N ASN A 76 13.48 -5.38 -9.56
CA ASN A 76 13.52 -5.05 -11.00
C ASN A 76 12.14 -4.73 -11.62
N VAL A 77 11.04 -4.62 -10.85
CA VAL A 77 9.71 -4.29 -11.45
C VAL A 77 9.68 -2.91 -12.09
N TYR A 78 10.49 -1.98 -11.57
CA TYR A 78 10.64 -0.63 -12.09
C TYR A 78 11.88 -0.46 -12.97
N ASP A 79 12.54 -1.56 -13.35
CA ASP A 79 13.61 -1.53 -14.33
C ASP A 79 13.06 -0.95 -15.64
N SER A 80 13.70 0.11 -16.12
CA SER A 80 13.32 0.82 -17.35
C SER A 80 13.59 -0.03 -18.59
N LEU A 81 14.41 -1.08 -18.45
CA LEU A 81 14.75 -2.00 -19.52
C LEU A 81 13.61 -3.02 -19.76
N PRO A 82 13.06 -3.09 -20.99
CA PRO A 82 11.93 -3.97 -21.31
C PRO A 82 12.41 -5.41 -21.47
N ARG A 83 12.61 -6.13 -20.35
CA ARG A 83 12.79 -7.59 -20.39
C ARG A 83 11.43 -8.27 -20.41
N ALA A 84 11.19 -9.16 -21.37
CA ALA A 84 9.93 -9.88 -21.52
C ALA A 84 9.44 -10.57 -20.22
N LYS A 85 10.39 -11.12 -19.44
CA LYS A 85 10.09 -11.75 -18.13
C LYS A 85 9.55 -10.76 -17.08
N ILE A 86 9.98 -9.50 -17.12
CA ILE A 86 9.56 -8.44 -16.20
C ILE A 86 8.23 -7.84 -16.65
N TRP A 87 8.02 -7.69 -17.95
CA TRP A 87 6.81 -7.10 -18.53
C TRP A 87 5.52 -7.83 -18.14
N ILE A 88 5.55 -9.16 -18.14
CA ILE A 88 4.40 -10.02 -17.78
C ILE A 88 4.01 -9.81 -16.30
N LYS A 89 4.98 -9.55 -15.44
CA LYS A 89 4.82 -9.40 -13.99
C LYS A 89 4.48 -7.99 -13.51
N ARG A 90 4.57 -6.96 -14.37
CA ARG A 90 4.30 -5.56 -13.96
C ARG A 90 2.92 -5.39 -13.32
N VAL A 91 2.86 -4.51 -12.33
CA VAL A 91 1.60 -4.15 -11.65
C VAL A 91 0.75 -3.27 -12.56
N LYS A 92 -0.58 -3.37 -12.44
CA LYS A 92 -1.51 -2.55 -13.21
C LYS A 92 -1.28 -1.06 -12.90
N GLY A 93 -1.04 -0.25 -13.94
CA GLY A 93 -0.80 1.20 -13.82
C GLY A 93 0.62 1.67 -14.16
N TRP A 94 1.60 0.76 -14.19
CA TRP A 94 3.01 1.08 -14.51
C TRP A 94 3.43 0.55 -15.88
N GLY A 95 2.85 1.07 -16.95
CA GLY A 95 3.17 0.67 -18.33
C GLY A 95 2.60 -0.69 -18.76
N LYS A 96 1.91 -1.41 -17.87
CA LYS A 96 1.22 -2.66 -18.19
C LYS A 96 0.09 -2.41 -19.21
N GLY A 97 0.26 -2.93 -20.43
CA GLY A 97 -0.72 -2.81 -21.52
C GLY A 97 -0.45 -1.69 -22.52
N ILE A 98 0.70 -1.02 -22.44
CA ILE A 98 1.17 -0.12 -23.48
C ILE A 98 2.01 -0.95 -24.46
N PRO A 99 1.65 -1.08 -25.75
CA PRO A 99 2.47 -1.81 -26.70
C PRO A 99 3.85 -1.16 -26.81
N TRP A 100 4.90 -1.99 -26.84
CA TRP A 100 6.27 -1.56 -27.14
C TRP A 100 6.52 -1.59 -28.64
#